data_AF-A0AAD9TTZ2-F1
#
_entry.id   AF-A0AAD9TTZ2-F1
#
_cell.length_a   1.000
_cell.length_b   1.000
_cell.length_c   1.000
_cell.angle_alpha   90.00
_cell.angle_beta   90.00
_cell.angle_gamma   90.00
#
_symmetry.space_group_name_H-M   'P 1'
#
loop_
_entity.id
_entity.type
_entity.pdbx_description
1 polymer ?
#
loop_
_entity_poly.entity_id
_entity_poly.type
_entity_poly.pdbx_seq_one_letter_code
_entity_poly.pdbx_strand_id
1 'polypeptide(L)'
;MSVLSNPQLEEMGRGLLGTGRPFLGVIREKEEAEELSCIKELEEQGKIVRWCLELVMGSKEMASNAKKWMELAREAAKDAGDSSHKNLKDYVDQVSHV
;
A
#
# COMPACT_ATOMS: atom_id res chain seq x y z
N MET A 1 -12.85 -1.22 -4.11
CA MET A 1 -12.44 -1.96 -2.90
C MET A 1 -13.70 -2.52 -2.28
N SER A 2 -13.87 -3.84 -2.26
CA SER A 2 -15.07 -4.47 -1.73
C SER A 2 -15.02 -4.51 -0.20
N VAL A 3 -16.17 -4.31 0.45
CA VAL A 3 -16.33 -4.53 1.89
C VAL A 3 -16.94 -5.92 2.04
N LEU A 4 -16.25 -6.80 2.75
CA LEU A 4 -16.72 -8.17 3.03
C LEU A 4 -17.41 -8.20 4.39
N SER A 5 -18.51 -8.93 4.50
CA SER A 5 -19.15 -9.20 5.78
C SER A 5 -18.43 -10.30 6.56
N ASN A 6 -18.65 -10.39 7.89
CA ASN A 6 -18.04 -11.43 8.72
C ASN A 6 -18.27 -12.87 8.19
N PRO A 7 -19.48 -13.26 7.73
CA PRO A 7 -19.67 -14.58 7.13
C PRO A 7 -18.83 -14.83 5.87
N GLN A 8 -18.63 -13.80 5.04
CA GLN A 8 -17.80 -13.91 3.83
C GLN A 8 -16.33 -14.08 4.19
N LEU A 9 -15.85 -13.33 5.18
CA LEU A 9 -14.49 -13.47 5.71
C LEU A 9 -14.26 -14.87 6.30
N GLU A 10 -15.24 -15.42 7.01
CA GLU A 10 -15.17 -16.78 7.53
C GLU A 10 -15.09 -17.84 6.43
N GLU A 11 -15.93 -17.76 5.40
CA GLU A 11 -15.89 -18.71 4.28
C GLU A 11 -14.54 -18.65 3.55
N MET A 12 -13.98 -17.45 3.38
CA MET A 12 -12.64 -17.29 2.83
C MET A 12 -11.58 -17.91 3.74
N GLY A 13 -11.69 -17.71 5.06
CA GLY A 13 -10.80 -18.33 6.05
C GLY A 13 -10.83 -19.85 5.97
N ARG A 14 -12.03 -20.45 5.99
CA ARG A 14 -12.21 -21.90 5.80
C ARG A 14 -11.63 -22.38 4.47
N GLY A 15 -11.83 -21.63 3.39
CA GLY A 15 -11.26 -21.94 2.08
C GLY A 15 -9.72 -21.93 2.08
N LEU A 16 -9.10 -20.94 2.73
CA LEU A 16 -7.65 -20.87 2.86
C LEU A 16 -7.10 -22.05 3.69
N LEU A 17 -7.73 -22.39 4.81
CA LEU A 17 -7.36 -23.55 5.62
C LEU A 17 -7.50 -24.86 4.83
N GLY A 18 -8.58 -25.02 4.08
CA GLY A 18 -8.80 -26.19 3.22
C GLY A 18 -7.73 -26.38 2.15
N THR A 19 -6.96 -25.34 1.80
CA THR A 19 -5.84 -25.47 0.86
C THR A 19 -4.63 -26.17 1.46
N GLY A 20 -4.45 -26.13 2.79
CA GLY A 20 -3.26 -26.63 3.48
C GLY A 20 -1.95 -25.97 3.06
N ARG A 21 -2.00 -24.79 2.42
CA ARG A 21 -0.83 -24.07 1.90
C ARG A 21 -0.55 -22.81 2.71
N PRO A 22 0.72 -22.46 2.94
CA PRO A 22 1.07 -21.17 3.51
C PRO A 22 0.53 -20.03 2.65
N PHE A 23 0.06 -18.98 3.31
CA PHE A 23 -0.46 -17.77 2.66
C PHE A 23 -0.04 -16.52 3.44
N LEU A 24 -0.17 -15.35 2.79
CA LEU A 24 -0.02 -14.04 3.39
C LEU A 24 -1.36 -13.29 3.29
N GLY A 25 -1.99 -13.03 4.43
CA GLY A 25 -3.24 -12.26 4.52
C GLY A 25 -2.98 -10.84 4.99
N VAL A 26 -3.59 -9.83 4.35
CA VAL A 26 -3.56 -8.45 4.82
C VAL A 26 -4.96 -8.04 5.28
N ILE A 27 -5.11 -7.74 6.56
CA ILE A 27 -6.39 -7.35 7.17
C ILE A 27 -6.38 -5.89 7.58
N ARG A 28 -7.50 -5.18 7.41
CA ARG A 28 -7.66 -3.81 7.94
C ARG A 28 -7.88 -3.87 9.45
N GLU A 29 -7.40 -2.86 10.18
CA GLU A 29 -7.31 -2.82 11.66
C GLU A 29 -8.62 -2.90 12.45
N LYS A 30 -9.77 -3.09 11.80
CA LYS A 30 -11.02 -3.24 12.54
C LYS A 30 -11.02 -4.53 13.37
N GLU A 31 -11.54 -4.44 14.59
CA GLU A 31 -11.86 -5.55 15.52
C GLU A 31 -12.59 -6.73 14.83
N GLU A 32 -13.27 -6.48 13.71
CA GLU A 32 -13.97 -7.48 12.88
C GLU A 32 -13.12 -8.70 12.47
N ALA A 33 -11.80 -8.56 12.30
CA ALA A 33 -10.93 -9.69 11.96
C ALA A 33 -10.48 -10.51 13.19
N GLU A 34 -10.44 -9.89 14.38
CA GLU A 34 -10.11 -10.57 15.64
C GLU A 34 -11.27 -11.45 16.13
N GLU A 35 -12.50 -11.19 15.67
CA GLU A 35 -13.70 -11.99 15.97
C GLU A 35 -13.84 -13.26 15.11
N LEU A 36 -12.99 -13.47 14.10
CA LEU A 36 -13.08 -14.66 13.23
C LEU A 36 -12.72 -15.93 14.01
N SER A 37 -13.62 -16.90 13.99
CA SER A 37 -13.42 -18.19 14.68
C SER A 37 -12.15 -18.93 14.22
N CYS A 38 -11.78 -18.76 12.94
CA CYS A 38 -10.63 -19.42 12.32
C CYS A 38 -9.31 -18.62 12.40
N ILE A 39 -9.26 -17.46 13.06
CA ILE A 39 -8.07 -16.59 13.02
C ILE A 39 -6.80 -17.28 13.53
N LYS A 40 -6.92 -18.08 14.60
CA LYS A 40 -5.78 -18.81 15.19
C LYS A 40 -5.21 -19.86 14.23
N GLU A 41 -6.09 -20.66 13.61
CA GLU A 41 -5.69 -21.69 12.64
C GLU A 41 -5.04 -21.05 11.40
N LEU A 42 -5.54 -19.88 11.00
CA LEU A 42 -4.98 -19.10 9.91
C LEU A 42 -3.58 -18.55 10.24
N GLU A 43 -3.34 -18.12 11.47
CA GLU A 43 -2.01 -17.70 11.96
C GLU A 43 -1.02 -18.87 12.11
N GLU A 44 -1.51 -20.09 12.34
CA GLU A 44 -0.68 -21.29 12.36
C GLU A 44 -0.27 -21.73 10.94
N GLN A 45 -1.19 -21.67 9.97
CA GLN A 45 -0.92 -22.09 8.59
C GLN A 45 -0.17 -21.02 7.77
N GLY A 46 -0.39 -19.74 8.06
CA GLY A 46 0.11 -18.62 7.26
C GLY A 46 0.48 -17.41 8.10
N LYS A 47 0.74 -16.28 7.44
CA LYS A 47 1.02 -15.02 8.13
C LYS A 47 -0.11 -14.03 7.85
N ILE A 48 -0.70 -13.50 8.91
CA ILE A 48 -1.63 -12.39 8.82
C ILE A 48 -0.90 -11.13 9.24
N VAL A 49 -0.96 -10.09 8.41
CA VAL A 49 -0.40 -8.77 8.71
C VAL A 49 -1.50 -7.73 8.69
N ARG A 50 -1.39 -6.77 9.60
CA ARG A 50 -2.30 -5.62 9.63
C ARG A 50 -1.94 -4.70 8.47
N TRP A 51 -2.97 -4.09 7.91
CA TRP A 51 -2.87 -3.08 6.88
C TRP A 51 -2.31 -1.80 7.51
N CYS A 52 -1.01 -1.60 7.39
CA CYS A 52 -0.27 -0.53 8.08
C CYS A 52 -0.57 0.90 7.61
N LEU A 53 -1.59 1.15 6.78
CA LEU A 53 -1.90 2.53 6.35
C LEU A 53 -2.32 3.42 7.52
N GLU A 54 -3.01 2.89 8.54
CA GLU A 54 -3.33 3.70 9.74
C GLU A 54 -2.09 3.99 10.59
N LEU A 55 -1.19 3.03 10.78
CA LEU A 55 0.12 3.25 11.40
C LEU A 55 0.97 4.30 10.65
N VAL A 56 1.02 4.20 9.32
CA VAL A 56 1.83 5.10 8.48
C VAL A 56 1.20 6.49 8.38
N MET A 57 -0.12 6.59 8.24
CA MET A 57 -0.82 7.89 8.14
C MET A 57 -1.08 8.54 9.50
N GLY A 58 -1.15 7.78 10.59
CA GLY A 58 -1.34 8.28 11.96
C GLY A 58 -0.05 8.76 12.63
N SER A 59 1.12 8.36 12.11
CA SER A 59 2.40 8.81 12.64
C SER A 59 2.69 10.27 12.28
N LYS A 60 2.72 11.13 13.31
CA LYS A 60 3.12 12.54 13.18
C LYS A 60 4.55 12.69 12.63
N GLU A 61 5.44 11.78 13.00
CA GLU A 61 6.82 11.77 12.53
C GLU A 61 6.88 11.46 11.03
N MET A 62 6.19 10.41 10.59
CA MET A 62 6.14 10.03 9.17
C MET A 62 5.49 11.14 8.33
N ALA A 63 4.42 11.75 8.84
CA ALA A 63 3.78 12.89 8.18
C ALA A 63 4.73 14.12 8.08
N SER A 64 5.52 14.39 9.12
CA SER A 64 6.53 15.45 9.10
C SER A 64 7.65 15.14 8.09
N ASN A 65 8.14 13.90 8.07
CA ASN A 65 9.18 13.47 7.14
C ASN A 65 8.71 13.53 5.68
N ALA A 66 7.48 13.10 5.39
CA ALA A 66 6.87 13.20 4.07
C ALA A 66 6.77 14.67 3.60
N LYS A 67 6.38 15.60 4.49
CA LYS A 67 6.37 17.03 4.18
C LYS A 67 7.76 17.58 3.88
N LYS A 68 8.76 17.22 4.68
CA LYS A 68 10.16 17.63 4.44
C LYS A 68 10.66 17.11 3.10
N TRP A 69 10.40 15.85 2.78
CA TRP A 69 10.78 15.27 1.49
C TRP A 69 10.05 15.93 0.33
N MET A 70 8.78 16.29 0.49
CA MET A 70 8.01 17.04 -0.50
C MET A 70 8.60 18.44 -0.73
N GLU A 71 8.99 19.15 0.33
CA GLU A 71 9.67 20.45 0.22
C GLU A 71 11.03 20.34 -0.45
N LEU A 72 11.86 19.35 -0.05
CA LEU A 72 13.15 19.10 -0.68
C LEU A 72 13.01 18.76 -2.17
N ALA A 73 12.04 17.92 -2.55
CA ALA A 73 11.76 17.60 -3.93
C ALA A 73 11.29 18.84 -4.72
N ARG A 74 10.47 19.71 -4.09
CA ARG A 74 10.04 20.98 -4.68
C ARG A 74 11.20 21.94 -4.90
N GLU A 75 12.08 22.12 -3.92
CA GLU A 75 13.24 23.01 -4.06
C GLU A 75 14.23 22.47 -5.10
N ALA A 76 14.52 21.17 -5.08
CA ALA A 76 15.35 20.53 -6.10
C ALA A 76 14.78 20.71 -7.51
N ALA A 77 13.45 20.69 -7.66
CA ALA A 77 12.79 20.95 -8.93
C ALA A 77 12.91 22.42 -9.41
N LYS A 78 13.06 23.38 -8.49
CA LYS A 78 13.32 24.79 -8.85
C LYS A 78 14.78 24.99 -9.28
N ASP A 79 15.72 24.36 -8.56
CA ASP A 79 17.15 24.45 -8.84
C ASP A 79 17.56 23.70 -10.11
N ALA A 80 16.83 22.65 -10.47
CA ALA A 80 16.99 21.95 -11.74
C ALA A 80 16.59 22.80 -12.97
N GLY A 81 16.01 24.00 -12.77
CA GLY A 81 15.43 24.82 -13.82
C GLY A 81 14.42 24.07 -14.69
N ASP A 82 14.05 24.61 -15.86
CA ASP A 82 13.11 24.04 -16.84
C ASP A 82 13.47 22.63 -17.42
N SER A 83 14.35 21.86 -16.79
CA SER A 83 14.90 20.60 -17.32
C SER A 83 13.88 19.47 -17.49
N SER A 84 12.75 19.49 -16.78
CA SER A 84 11.62 18.57 -17.03
C SER A 84 10.95 18.82 -18.39
N HIS A 85 10.82 20.09 -18.80
CA HIS A 85 10.24 20.47 -20.10
C HIS A 85 11.27 20.45 -21.22
N LYS A 86 12.54 20.78 -20.96
CA LYS A 86 13.62 20.77 -21.97
C LYS A 86 13.88 19.38 -22.52
N ASN A 87 14.02 18.35 -21.67
CA ASN A 87 14.29 17.00 -22.16
C ASN A 87 13.14 16.43 -23.01
N LEU A 88 11.90 16.74 -22.63
CA LEU A 88 10.71 16.37 -23.41
C LEU A 88 10.60 17.16 -24.71
N LYS A 89 10.91 18.46 -24.69
CA LYS A 89 10.90 19.32 -25.88
C LYS A 89 12.02 18.94 -26.86
N ASP A 90 13.23 18.70 -26.36
CA ASP A 90 14.37 18.25 -27.17
C ASP A 90 14.07 16.90 -27.84
N TYR A 91 13.39 15.98 -27.13
CA TYR A 91 12.92 14.72 -27.70
C TYR A 91 11.84 14.93 -28.78
N VAL A 92 10.86 15.80 -28.54
CA VAL A 92 9.81 16.14 -29.52
C VAL A 92 10.41 16.83 -30.76
N ASP A 93 11.36 17.73 -30.58
CA ASP A 93 12.07 18.42 -31.66
C ASP A 93 12.92 17.44 -32.48
N GLN A 94 13.57 16.46 -31.83
CA GLN A 94 14.31 15.38 -32.51
C GLN A 94 13.40 14.47 -33.36
N VAL A 95 12.19 14.15 -32.87
CA VAL A 95 11.25 13.28 -33.58
C VAL A 95 10.50 14.02 -34.69
N SER A 96 10.36 15.34 -34.60
CA SER A 96 9.71 16.18 -35.62
C SER A 96 10.59 16.53 -36.83
N HIS A 97 11.88 16.17 -36.80
CA HIS A 97 12.82 16.31 -37.92
C HIS A 97 12.98 15.02 -38.76
N VAL A 98 12.06 14.06 -38.61
CA VAL A 98 11.92 12.85 -39.43
C VAL A 98 10.68 12.97 -40.29
#